data_AF-A0A1V4ZRZ7-F1
#
_entry.id   AF-A0A1V4ZRZ7-F1
#
_cell.length_a   1.000
_cell.length_b   1.000
_cell.length_c   1.000
_cell.angle_alpha   90.00
_cell.angle_beta   90.00
_cell.angle_gamma   90.00
#
_symmetry.space_group_name_H-M   'P 1'
#
loop_
_entity.id
_entity.type
_entity.pdbx_description
1 polymer ?
#
loop_
_entity_poly.entity_id
_entity_poly.type
_entity_poly.pdbx_seq_one_letter_code
_entity_poly.pdbx_strand_id
1 'polypeptide(L)'
;MRVIHIAGVSGSGKTTFIRSLIPLLEQKGPTAVAKHLGHHRYSLEKGKDTTIFMEEGAHVSAGVDIEKTVVVARGLSFGDILPLLSSIGTEYLLVEGWKTQPLPKVAIGDLPGAAEVILSNPTAAEVIASLDLFPRYYSLEGLARKVQEGCTGGGVVLTGRYPVPDHAGNPESRREFYLRFSPTLHEISRVAESRPGGVRTMVHLHQGLLFGGEDGILVAVGAPTPADALDAFSSCHRHLLSALGTGSPHQG
;
A
#
# COMPACT_ATOMS: atom_id res chain seq x y z
N MET A 1 -3.95 -1.88 0.30
CA MET A 1 -3.18 -3.08 -0.09
C MET A 1 -2.41 -3.62 1.11
N ARG A 2 -2.39 -4.92 1.36
CA ARG A 2 -1.59 -5.59 2.40
C ARG A 2 -0.35 -6.23 1.77
N VAL A 3 0.83 -5.96 2.33
CA VAL A 3 2.11 -6.34 1.72
C VAL A 3 2.74 -7.50 2.48
N ILE A 4 2.93 -8.63 1.81
CA ILE A 4 3.40 -9.90 2.38
C ILE A 4 4.77 -10.22 1.75
N HIS A 5 5.84 -10.10 2.52
CA HIS A 5 7.20 -10.34 2.03
C HIS A 5 7.61 -11.80 2.24
N ILE A 6 7.83 -12.53 1.16
CA ILE A 6 8.29 -13.92 1.19
C ILE A 6 9.82 -13.94 1.00
N ALA A 7 10.52 -14.42 2.02
CA ALA A 7 11.98 -14.49 2.07
C ALA A 7 12.47 -15.95 2.15
N GLY A 8 13.68 -16.19 1.64
CA GLY A 8 14.26 -17.54 1.57
C GLY A 8 15.37 -17.61 0.54
N VAL A 9 16.31 -18.54 0.72
CA VAL A 9 17.40 -18.79 -0.24
C VAL A 9 16.88 -19.31 -1.58
N SER A 10 17.70 -19.25 -2.63
CA SER A 10 17.32 -19.83 -3.93
C SER A 10 17.02 -21.33 -3.76
N GLY A 11 15.98 -21.83 -4.44
CA GLY A 11 15.58 -23.23 -4.33
C GLY A 11 14.81 -23.62 -3.06
N SER A 12 14.57 -22.70 -2.10
CA SER A 12 13.89 -23.07 -0.83
C SER A 12 12.39 -23.39 -0.95
N GLY A 13 11.81 -23.29 -2.15
CA GLY A 13 10.37 -23.53 -2.36
C GLY A 13 9.49 -22.27 -2.30
N LYS A 14 10.06 -21.06 -2.20
CA LYS A 14 9.30 -19.78 -2.22
C LYS A 14 8.26 -19.71 -3.35
N THR A 15 8.67 -20.04 -4.57
CA THR A 15 7.76 -19.99 -5.74
C THR A 15 6.59 -20.96 -5.56
N THR A 16 6.85 -22.16 -5.05
CA THR A 16 5.80 -23.14 -4.74
C THR A 16 4.85 -22.61 -3.65
N PHE A 17 5.41 -22.01 -2.60
CA PHE A 17 4.63 -21.41 -1.53
C PHE A 17 3.74 -20.25 -2.01
N ILE A 18 4.31 -19.30 -2.76
CA ILE A 18 3.59 -18.18 -3.38
C ILE A 18 2.45 -18.69 -4.26
N ARG A 19 2.71 -19.69 -5.11
CA ARG A 19 1.69 -20.31 -5.96
C ARG A 19 0.54 -20.94 -5.16
N SER A 20 0.83 -21.49 -3.98
CA SER A 20 -0.22 -22.02 -3.09
C SER A 20 -1.04 -20.93 -2.39
N LEU A 21 -0.47 -19.74 -2.19
CA LEU A 21 -1.09 -18.64 -1.46
C LEU A 21 -1.99 -17.76 -2.36
N ILE A 22 -1.59 -17.53 -3.61
CA ILE A 22 -2.35 -16.74 -4.59
C ILE A 22 -3.84 -17.10 -4.64
N PRO A 23 -4.25 -18.38 -4.85
CA PRO A 23 -5.68 -18.70 -4.96
C PRO A 23 -6.46 -18.46 -3.67
N LEU A 24 -5.82 -18.50 -2.49
CA LEU A 24 -6.47 -18.23 -1.21
C LEU A 24 -6.67 -16.72 -0.98
N LEU A 25 -5.71 -15.91 -1.43
CA LEU A 25 -5.79 -14.45 -1.35
C LEU A 25 -6.77 -13.89 -2.38
N GLU A 26 -6.80 -14.44 -3.59
CA GLU A 26 -7.70 -13.99 -4.66
C GLU A 26 -9.18 -14.15 -4.28
N GLN A 27 -9.52 -15.18 -3.49
CA GLN A 27 -10.86 -15.33 -2.90
C GLN A 27 -11.24 -14.19 -1.94
N LYS A 28 -10.25 -13.46 -1.42
CA LYS A 28 -10.45 -12.34 -0.48
C LYS A 28 -10.27 -10.98 -1.14
N GLY A 29 -9.70 -10.90 -2.34
CA GLY A 29 -9.54 -9.67 -3.11
C GLY A 29 -8.36 -9.72 -4.09
N PRO A 30 -8.30 -8.75 -5.04
CA PRO A 30 -7.28 -8.72 -6.08
C PRO A 30 -5.85 -8.84 -5.55
N THR A 31 -5.10 -9.83 -6.06
CA THR A 31 -3.75 -10.14 -5.60
C THR A 31 -2.71 -9.86 -6.68
N ALA A 32 -1.68 -9.08 -6.33
CA ALA A 32 -0.50 -8.84 -7.15
C ALA A 32 0.72 -9.59 -6.62
N VAL A 33 1.66 -9.87 -7.51
CA VAL A 33 2.96 -10.47 -7.17
C VAL A 33 4.06 -9.60 -7.74
N ALA A 34 4.99 -9.15 -6.90
CA ALA A 34 6.18 -8.44 -7.31
C ALA A 34 7.41 -9.30 -7.02
N LYS A 35 8.25 -9.51 -8.04
CA LYS A 35 9.49 -10.27 -7.92
C LYS A 35 10.70 -9.44 -8.32
N HIS A 36 11.70 -9.39 -7.44
CA HIS A 36 13.00 -8.84 -7.78
C HIS A 36 13.85 -9.88 -8.52
N LEU A 37 14.27 -9.55 -9.75
CA LEU A 37 15.06 -10.46 -10.60
C LEU A 37 16.57 -10.37 -10.36
N GLY A 38 17.03 -9.51 -9.44
CA GLY A 38 18.46 -9.29 -9.20
C GLY A 38 19.14 -8.76 -10.46
N HIS A 39 20.17 -9.46 -10.94
CA HIS A 39 20.89 -9.10 -12.17
C HIS A 39 20.26 -9.68 -13.44
N HIS A 40 19.22 -10.51 -13.33
CA HIS A 40 18.54 -11.08 -14.48
C HIS A 40 17.65 -10.04 -15.14
N ARG A 41 17.70 -9.98 -16.47
CA ARG A 41 16.83 -9.13 -17.27
C ARG A 41 15.49 -9.83 -17.50
N TYR A 42 14.40 -9.08 -17.39
CA TYR A 42 13.09 -9.55 -17.83
C TYR A 42 13.08 -9.58 -19.37
N SER A 43 12.66 -10.69 -19.96
CA SER A 43 12.56 -10.83 -21.42
C SER A 43 11.15 -10.52 -21.88
N LEU A 44 11.02 -9.60 -22.85
CA LEU A 44 9.78 -9.35 -23.57
C LEU A 44 9.73 -10.21 -24.84
N GLU A 45 8.51 -10.46 -25.32
CA GLU A 45 8.31 -11.13 -26.59
C GLU A 45 8.88 -10.29 -27.75
N LYS A 46 9.81 -10.85 -28.52
CA LYS A 46 10.45 -10.13 -29.62
C LYS A 46 9.48 -9.88 -30.77
N GLY A 47 9.65 -8.75 -31.46
CA GLY A 47 8.92 -8.43 -32.69
C GLY A 47 7.47 -7.95 -32.48
N LYS A 48 7.03 -7.78 -31.24
CA LYS A 48 5.78 -7.07 -30.94
C LYS A 48 6.02 -5.57 -30.89
N ASP A 49 5.04 -4.78 -31.31
CA ASP A 49 5.09 -3.31 -31.28
C ASP A 49 5.47 -2.79 -29.90
N THR A 50 4.87 -3.35 -28.84
CA THR A 50 5.18 -2.94 -27.46
C THR A 50 6.65 -3.14 -27.10
N THR A 51 7.29 -4.19 -27.59
CA THR A 51 8.72 -4.47 -27.39
C THR A 51 9.58 -3.55 -28.24
N ILE A 52 9.23 -3.35 -29.50
CA ILE A 52 9.95 -2.45 -30.42
C ILE A 52 9.98 -1.04 -29.85
N PHE A 53 8.84 -0.49 -29.42
CA PHE A 53 8.78 0.84 -28.82
C PHE A 53 9.66 0.95 -27.57
N MET A 54 9.70 -0.09 -26.73
CA MET A 54 10.61 -0.11 -25.59
C MET A 54 12.06 -0.07 -26.05
N GLU A 55 12.45 -0.90 -27.02
CA GLU A 55 13.81 -0.96 -27.58
C GLU A 55 14.23 0.38 -28.22
N GLU A 56 13.31 1.08 -28.87
CA GLU A 56 13.50 2.42 -29.47
C GLU A 56 13.58 3.56 -28.43
N GLY A 57 13.32 3.26 -27.16
CA GLY A 57 13.57 4.19 -26.05
C GLY A 57 12.31 4.75 -25.39
N ALA A 58 11.12 4.19 -25.65
CA ALA A 58 9.94 4.52 -24.88
C ALA A 58 10.20 4.30 -23.37
N HIS A 59 9.80 5.29 -22.57
CA HIS A 59 9.93 5.20 -21.11
C HIS A 59 8.93 4.17 -20.54
N VAL A 60 7.73 4.13 -21.13
CA VAL A 60 6.67 3.16 -20.84
C VAL A 60 6.06 2.71 -22.16
N SER A 61 5.73 1.42 -22.25
CA SER A 61 4.98 0.80 -23.35
C SER A 61 3.87 -0.05 -22.76
N ALA A 62 2.66 0.08 -23.30
CA ALA A 62 1.49 -0.62 -22.81
C ALA A 62 0.70 -1.24 -23.97
N GLY A 63 0.21 -2.47 -23.74
CA GLY A 63 -0.72 -3.15 -24.64
C GLY A 63 -1.92 -3.65 -23.84
N VAL A 64 -3.11 -3.50 -24.41
CA VAL A 64 -4.37 -3.94 -23.80
C VAL A 64 -5.08 -4.83 -24.81
N ASP A 65 -5.46 -6.03 -24.39
CA ASP A 65 -6.30 -6.94 -25.14
C ASP A 65 -7.56 -7.32 -24.34
N ILE A 66 -8.35 -8.26 -24.86
CA ILE A 66 -9.62 -8.68 -24.23
C ILE A 66 -9.42 -9.47 -22.93
N GLU A 67 -8.24 -10.07 -22.72
CA GLU A 67 -7.92 -10.89 -21.55
C GLU A 67 -7.09 -10.12 -20.51
N LYS A 68 -6.18 -9.26 -20.96
CA LYS A 68 -5.11 -8.72 -20.10
C LYS A 68 -4.53 -7.40 -20.60
N THR A 69 -3.86 -6.73 -19.67
CA THR A 69 -3.02 -5.57 -19.92
C THR A 69 -1.57 -5.91 -19.61
N VAL A 70 -0.66 -5.51 -20.49
CA VAL A 70 0.79 -5.58 -20.28
C VAL A 70 1.34 -4.16 -20.24
N VAL A 71 2.07 -3.84 -19.18
CA VAL A 71 2.79 -2.57 -19.04
C VAL A 71 4.26 -2.87 -18.78
N VAL A 72 5.12 -2.26 -19.59
CA VAL A 72 6.57 -2.29 -19.40
C VAL A 72 7.03 -0.86 -19.14
N ALA A 73 7.75 -0.64 -18.06
CA ALA A 73 8.28 0.67 -17.68
C ALA A 73 9.77 0.58 -17.35
N ARG A 74 10.53 1.63 -17.69
CA ARG A 74 11.96 1.73 -17.39
C ARG A 74 12.19 2.38 -16.03
N GLY A 75 13.09 1.80 -15.24
CA GLY A 75 13.66 2.48 -14.07
C GLY A 75 12.75 2.57 -12.85
N LEU A 76 11.62 1.84 -12.80
CA LEU A 76 10.79 1.79 -11.61
C LEU A 76 11.47 1.00 -10.49
N SER A 77 11.51 1.60 -9.30
CA SER A 77 12.01 0.99 -8.07
C SER A 77 10.90 0.23 -7.31
N PHE A 78 11.26 -0.43 -6.20
CA PHE A 78 10.27 -1.00 -5.29
C PHE A 78 9.29 0.06 -4.75
N GLY A 79 9.79 1.28 -4.49
CA GLY A 79 8.96 2.38 -4.03
C GLY A 79 7.95 2.86 -5.07
N ASP A 80 8.26 2.73 -6.36
CA ASP A 80 7.39 3.18 -7.46
C ASP A 80 6.30 2.16 -7.81
N ILE A 81 6.56 0.86 -7.64
CA ILE A 81 5.55 -0.17 -7.91
C ILE A 81 4.44 -0.22 -6.85
N LEU A 82 4.74 0.18 -5.61
CA LEU A 82 3.75 0.19 -4.52
C LEU A 82 2.56 1.13 -4.81
N PRO A 83 2.74 2.42 -5.14
CA PRO A 83 1.63 3.29 -5.49
C PRO A 83 0.92 2.88 -6.78
N LEU A 84 1.64 2.34 -7.77
CA LEU A 84 1.04 1.79 -9.00
C LEU A 84 0.07 0.65 -8.69
N LEU A 85 0.49 -0.36 -7.92
CA LEU A 85 -0.35 -1.50 -7.57
C LEU A 85 -1.49 -1.08 -6.63
N SER A 86 -1.21 -0.18 -5.69
CA SER A 86 -2.25 0.35 -4.80
C SER A 86 -3.32 1.13 -5.58
N SER A 87 -2.96 1.91 -6.60
CA SER A 87 -3.93 2.71 -7.35
C SER A 87 -4.83 1.85 -8.23
N ILE A 88 -4.32 0.72 -8.74
CA ILE A 88 -5.12 -0.24 -9.53
C ILE A 88 -6.00 -1.18 -8.70
N GLY A 89 -6.09 -0.98 -7.38
CA GLY A 89 -7.07 -1.67 -6.53
C GLY A 89 -6.59 -3.03 -6.01
N THR A 90 -5.27 -3.25 -5.98
CA THR A 90 -4.69 -4.44 -5.37
C THR A 90 -4.98 -4.48 -3.85
N GLU A 91 -5.58 -5.58 -3.40
CA GLU A 91 -5.80 -5.84 -1.98
C GLU A 91 -4.60 -6.51 -1.32
N TYR A 92 -3.92 -7.42 -2.02
CA TYR A 92 -2.76 -8.16 -1.49
C TYR A 92 -1.58 -8.07 -2.44
N LEU A 93 -0.39 -7.78 -1.91
CA LEU A 93 0.86 -7.81 -2.66
C LEU A 93 1.79 -8.85 -2.05
N LEU A 94 2.08 -9.90 -2.82
CA LEU A 94 3.15 -10.85 -2.51
C LEU A 94 4.47 -10.32 -3.06
N VAL A 95 5.47 -10.18 -2.19
CA VAL A 95 6.80 -9.68 -2.56
C VAL A 95 7.81 -10.82 -2.46
N GLU A 96 8.47 -11.16 -3.56
CA GLU A 96 9.62 -12.07 -3.58
C GLU A 96 10.90 -11.29 -3.93
N GLY A 97 11.92 -11.35 -3.08
CA GLY A 97 13.19 -10.66 -3.31
C GLY A 97 13.39 -9.47 -2.38
N TRP A 98 13.97 -8.36 -2.85
CA TRP A 98 14.27 -7.13 -2.07
C TRP A 98 14.63 -7.37 -0.60
N LYS A 99 15.65 -8.21 -0.35
CA LYS A 99 15.96 -8.77 0.98
C LYS A 99 16.23 -7.73 2.07
N THR A 100 16.69 -6.55 1.67
CA THR A 100 17.03 -5.43 2.56
C THR A 100 15.83 -4.60 2.97
N GLN A 101 14.64 -4.84 2.38
CA GLN A 101 13.45 -4.11 2.77
C GLN A 101 13.07 -4.48 4.22
N PRO A 102 12.76 -3.50 5.07
CA PRO A 102 12.42 -3.72 6.48
C PRO A 102 10.98 -4.21 6.68
N LEU A 103 10.37 -4.79 5.65
CA LEU A 103 9.03 -5.37 5.73
C LEU A 103 9.04 -6.64 6.60
N PRO A 104 7.94 -6.92 7.34
CA PRO A 104 7.73 -8.20 8.00
C PRO A 104 7.72 -9.37 7.01
N LYS A 105 8.48 -10.43 7.32
CA LYS A 105 8.79 -11.53 6.41
C LYS A 105 8.19 -12.85 6.84
N VAL A 106 7.72 -13.59 5.84
CA VAL A 106 7.53 -15.04 5.90
C VAL A 106 8.82 -15.70 5.42
N ALA A 107 9.53 -16.40 6.29
CA ALA A 107 10.71 -17.16 5.93
C ALA A 107 10.32 -18.55 5.42
N ILE A 108 10.82 -18.94 4.25
CA ILE A 108 10.66 -20.27 3.65
C ILE A 108 12.04 -20.92 3.47
N GLY A 109 12.21 -22.08 4.09
CA GLY A 109 13.48 -22.77 4.28
C GLY A 109 14.25 -22.26 5.49
N ASP A 110 15.52 -22.65 5.57
CA ASP A 110 16.46 -22.09 6.54
C ASP A 110 16.98 -20.73 6.05
N LEU A 111 16.88 -19.73 6.93
CA LEU A 111 17.26 -18.35 6.61
C LEU A 111 17.85 -17.67 7.87
N PRO A 112 19.02 -18.14 8.35
CA PRO A 112 19.63 -17.61 9.57
C PRO A 112 20.01 -16.15 9.40
N GLY A 113 19.73 -15.34 10.42
CA GLY A 113 20.07 -13.91 10.42
C GLY A 113 19.13 -13.00 9.62
N ALA A 114 18.02 -13.52 9.07
CA ALA A 114 17.01 -12.66 8.48
C ALA A 114 16.31 -11.80 9.55
N ALA A 115 16.32 -10.48 9.32
CA ALA A 115 15.59 -9.52 10.15
C ALA A 115 14.09 -9.48 9.79
N GLU A 116 13.26 -9.11 10.77
CA GLU A 116 11.82 -8.91 10.62
C GLU A 116 11.05 -10.18 10.22
N VAL A 117 11.55 -11.38 10.54
CA VAL A 117 10.81 -12.63 10.31
C VAL A 117 9.69 -12.75 11.34
N ILE A 118 8.44 -12.78 10.86
CA ILE A 118 7.24 -12.91 11.70
C ILE A 118 6.60 -14.29 11.61
N LEU A 119 6.86 -15.03 10.53
CA LEU A 119 6.42 -16.42 10.35
C LEU A 119 7.57 -17.23 9.75
N SER A 120 7.85 -18.41 10.32
CA SER A 120 8.93 -19.30 9.86
C SER A 120 8.35 -20.63 9.37
N ASN A 121 8.55 -20.92 8.09
CA ASN A 121 8.02 -22.09 7.39
C ASN A 121 6.51 -22.34 7.61
N PRO A 122 5.64 -21.30 7.54
CA PRO A 122 4.22 -21.51 7.72
C PRO A 122 3.61 -22.25 6.52
N THR A 123 2.46 -22.86 6.75
CA THR A 123 1.51 -23.23 5.73
C THR A 123 0.83 -21.99 5.15
N ALA A 124 0.21 -22.12 3.96
CA ALA A 124 -0.55 -21.02 3.38
C ALA A 124 -1.74 -20.60 4.27
N ALA A 125 -2.38 -21.57 4.95
CA ALA A 125 -3.49 -21.31 5.86
C ALA A 125 -3.07 -20.45 7.07
N GLU A 126 -1.89 -20.69 7.64
CA GLU A 126 -1.36 -19.88 8.75
C GLU A 126 -1.08 -18.43 8.33
N VAL A 127 -0.59 -18.21 7.10
CA VAL A 127 -0.44 -16.85 6.55
C VAL A 127 -1.80 -16.18 6.39
N ILE A 128 -2.81 -16.90 5.90
CA ILE A 128 -4.17 -16.37 5.78
C ILE A 128 -4.77 -16.03 7.15
N ALA A 129 -4.52 -16.84 8.17
CA ALA A 129 -4.98 -16.59 9.54
C ALA A 129 -4.26 -15.39 10.19
N SER A 130 -3.02 -15.10 9.76
CA SER A 130 -2.16 -14.07 10.34
C SER A 130 -2.03 -12.82 9.46
N LEU A 131 -3.03 -12.56 8.60
CA LEU A 131 -2.95 -11.44 7.66
C LEU A 131 -2.75 -10.12 8.41
N ASP A 132 -3.36 -9.95 9.58
CA ASP A 132 -3.24 -8.76 10.43
C ASP A 132 -1.81 -8.34 10.78
N LEU A 133 -0.87 -9.29 10.84
CA LEU A 133 0.55 -9.04 11.09
C LEU A 133 1.26 -8.28 9.96
N PHE A 134 0.70 -8.27 8.75
CA PHE A 134 1.31 -7.63 7.59
C PHE A 134 0.84 -6.19 7.44
N PRO A 135 1.76 -5.25 7.15
CA PRO A 135 1.45 -3.83 7.06
C PRO A 135 0.56 -3.54 5.84
N ARG A 136 -0.24 -2.49 5.96
CA ARG A 136 -1.01 -1.94 4.85
C ARG A 136 -0.23 -0.79 4.20
N TYR A 137 -0.28 -0.77 2.88
CA TYR A 137 0.15 0.34 2.04
C TYR A 137 -1.05 0.90 1.29
N TYR A 138 -1.09 2.23 1.17
CA TYR A 138 -1.99 2.95 0.30
C TYR A 138 -1.26 4.09 -0.41
N SER A 139 -1.47 4.23 -1.71
CA SER A 139 -1.36 5.53 -2.38
C SER A 139 -2.59 6.40 -2.08
N LEU A 140 -2.52 7.70 -2.38
CA LEU A 140 -3.68 8.59 -2.29
C LEU A 140 -4.81 8.09 -3.20
N GLU A 141 -4.48 7.66 -4.42
CA GLU A 141 -5.45 7.13 -5.39
C GLU A 141 -6.05 5.80 -4.92
N GLY A 142 -5.23 4.92 -4.35
CA GLY A 142 -5.72 3.67 -3.79
C GLY A 142 -6.66 3.87 -2.60
N LEU A 143 -6.36 4.86 -1.75
CA LEU A 143 -7.23 5.24 -0.63
C LEU A 143 -8.54 5.88 -1.13
N ALA A 144 -8.45 6.77 -2.12
CA ALA A 144 -9.59 7.39 -2.77
C ALA A 144 -10.54 6.37 -3.39
N ARG A 145 -9.99 5.39 -4.12
CA ARG A 145 -10.74 4.28 -4.69
C ARG A 145 -11.49 3.49 -3.62
N LYS A 146 -10.84 3.16 -2.51
CA LYS A 146 -11.49 2.42 -1.41
C LYS A 146 -12.68 3.14 -0.81
N VAL A 147 -12.54 4.45 -0.65
CA VAL A 147 -13.63 5.30 -0.19
C VAL A 147 -14.76 5.32 -1.23
N GLN A 148 -14.42 5.48 -2.51
CA GLN A 148 -15.39 5.52 -3.61
C GLN A 148 -16.17 4.21 -3.80
N GLU A 149 -15.53 3.05 -3.60
CA GLU A 149 -16.19 1.73 -3.64
C GLU A 149 -17.38 1.62 -2.67
N GLY A 150 -17.40 2.44 -1.61
CA GLY A 150 -18.51 2.48 -0.65
C GLY A 150 -19.58 3.54 -0.95
N CYS A 151 -19.36 4.41 -1.93
CA CYS A 151 -20.30 5.46 -2.29
C CYS A 151 -21.18 4.99 -3.45
N THR A 152 -22.49 4.85 -3.23
CA THR A 152 -23.45 4.49 -4.29
C THR A 152 -23.92 5.72 -5.07
N GLY A 153 -23.93 5.66 -6.40
CA GLY A 153 -24.62 6.65 -7.25
C GLY A 153 -23.79 7.81 -7.81
N GLY A 154 -22.45 7.71 -7.76
CA GLY A 154 -21.57 8.85 -8.03
C GLY A 154 -21.39 9.72 -6.78
N GLY A 155 -20.28 10.45 -6.71
CA GLY A 155 -19.94 11.21 -5.52
C GLY A 155 -18.63 11.97 -5.67
N VAL A 156 -18.35 12.83 -4.70
CA VAL A 156 -17.11 13.59 -4.60
C VAL A 156 -16.16 12.87 -3.67
N VAL A 157 -14.89 12.76 -4.07
CA VAL A 157 -13.82 12.28 -3.20
C VAL A 157 -12.79 13.38 -3.03
N LEU A 158 -12.54 13.76 -1.78
CA LEU A 158 -11.48 14.68 -1.40
C LEU A 158 -10.34 13.89 -0.76
N THR A 159 -9.11 14.19 -1.15
CA THR A 159 -7.92 13.54 -0.59
C THR A 159 -6.95 14.57 -0.03
N GLY A 160 -6.11 14.15 0.90
CA GLY A 160 -5.06 14.99 1.47
C GLY A 160 -3.92 14.16 2.03
N ARG A 161 -2.71 14.73 2.00
CA ARG A 161 -1.53 14.20 2.69
C ARG A 161 -1.07 15.23 3.70
N TYR A 162 -0.96 14.80 4.96
CA TYR A 162 -0.52 15.61 6.06
C TYR A 162 0.89 15.20 6.48
N PRO A 163 1.81 16.15 6.66
CA PRO A 163 3.10 15.84 7.27
C PRO A 163 2.88 15.38 8.71
N VAL A 164 3.77 14.52 9.19
CA VAL A 164 3.85 14.14 10.61
C VAL A 164 5.12 14.78 11.21
N PRO A 165 5.25 14.85 12.55
CA PRO A 165 6.46 15.37 13.17
C PRO A 165 7.71 14.69 12.61
N ASP A 166 8.73 15.50 12.30
CA ASP A 166 10.00 14.94 11.87
C ASP A 166 10.65 14.22 13.06
N HIS A 167 10.84 12.92 12.91
CA HIS A 167 11.51 12.08 13.89
C HIS A 167 13.02 11.98 13.62
N ALA A 168 13.59 12.92 12.87
CA ALA A 168 15.02 13.01 12.49
C ALA A 168 15.56 11.70 11.89
N GLY A 169 14.69 10.94 11.21
CA GLY A 169 15.03 9.62 10.67
C GLY A 169 15.26 8.51 11.69
N ASN A 170 15.04 8.72 13.00
CA ASN A 170 15.22 7.69 14.03
C ASN A 170 14.16 6.57 13.89
N PRO A 171 14.56 5.31 13.60
CA PRO A 171 13.62 4.20 13.45
C PRO A 171 12.77 3.91 14.68
N GLU A 172 13.32 4.05 15.89
CA GLU A 172 12.61 3.74 17.14
C GLU A 172 11.50 4.76 17.41
N SER A 173 11.82 6.05 17.30
CA SER A 173 10.83 7.13 17.46
C SER A 173 9.70 7.04 16.43
N ARG A 174 10.02 6.65 15.18
CA ARG A 174 8.99 6.38 14.15
C ARG A 174 8.08 5.22 14.56
N ARG A 175 8.65 4.09 15.02
CA ARG A 175 7.86 2.93 15.48
C ARG A 175 6.97 3.29 16.67
N GLU A 176 7.48 4.05 17.64
CA GLU A 176 6.71 4.55 18.78
C GLU A 176 5.54 5.42 18.31
N PHE A 177 5.79 6.35 17.38
CA PHE A 177 4.74 7.17 16.78
C PHE A 177 3.67 6.31 16.09
N TYR A 178 4.06 5.29 15.32
CA TYR A 178 3.10 4.39 14.66
C TYR A 178 2.16 3.72 15.65
N LEU A 179 2.70 3.19 16.75
CA LEU A 179 1.93 2.51 17.78
C LEU A 179 1.00 3.49 18.52
N ARG A 180 1.52 4.64 18.91
CA ARG A 180 0.78 5.67 19.66
C ARG A 180 -0.34 6.31 18.82
N PHE A 181 -0.09 6.57 17.54
CA PHE A 181 -1.01 7.36 16.71
C PHE A 181 -2.09 6.51 16.04
N SER A 182 -1.87 5.21 15.86
CA SER A 182 -2.83 4.30 15.21
C SER A 182 -4.25 4.35 15.81
N PRO A 183 -4.46 4.31 17.14
CA PRO A 183 -5.80 4.42 17.73
C PRO A 183 -6.49 5.74 17.40
N THR A 184 -5.74 6.84 17.37
CA THR A 184 -6.25 8.18 17.05
C THR A 184 -6.79 8.26 15.62
N LEU A 185 -6.13 7.61 14.65
CA LEU A 185 -6.59 7.60 13.26
C LEU A 185 -7.98 6.98 13.11
N HIS A 186 -8.23 5.89 13.83
CA HIS A 186 -9.54 5.22 13.83
C HIS A 186 -10.63 6.13 14.40
N GLU A 187 -10.33 6.87 15.47
CA GLU A 187 -11.26 7.81 16.06
C GLU A 187 -11.58 8.98 15.11
N ILE A 188 -10.58 9.51 14.41
CA ILE A 188 -10.79 10.59 13.43
C ILE A 188 -11.71 10.13 12.29
N SER A 189 -11.46 8.94 11.73
CA SER A 189 -12.35 8.33 10.73
C SER A 189 -13.78 8.19 11.25
N ARG A 190 -13.95 7.62 12.45
CA ARG A 190 -15.26 7.40 13.07
C ARG A 190 -16.04 8.71 13.30
N VAL A 191 -15.37 9.75 13.80
CA VAL A 191 -15.99 11.07 14.02
C VAL A 191 -16.41 11.70 12.70
N ALA A 192 -15.59 11.57 11.65
CA ALA A 192 -15.93 12.10 10.33
C ALA A 192 -17.17 11.43 9.72
N GLU A 193 -17.29 10.11 9.87
CA GLU A 193 -18.40 9.29 9.36
C GLU A 193 -19.68 9.39 10.21
N SER A 194 -19.60 9.87 11.46
CA SER A 194 -20.80 10.06 12.31
C SER A 194 -21.79 11.10 11.78
N ARG A 195 -21.43 11.83 10.72
CA ARG A 195 -22.29 12.80 10.05
C ARG A 195 -23.33 12.10 9.17
N PRO A 196 -24.58 12.60 9.14
CA PRO A 196 -25.56 12.14 8.17
C PRO A 196 -25.06 12.41 6.74
N GLY A 197 -25.54 11.63 5.76
CA GLY A 197 -25.24 11.86 4.35
C GLY A 197 -24.41 10.79 3.63
N GLY A 198 -24.25 9.58 4.21
CA GLY A 198 -23.55 8.49 3.52
C GLY A 198 -22.07 8.77 3.27
N VAL A 199 -21.45 9.53 4.17
CA VAL A 199 -20.02 9.86 4.13
C VAL A 199 -19.20 8.62 4.48
N ARG A 200 -18.11 8.41 3.74
CA ARG A 200 -17.07 7.41 4.06
C ARG A 200 -15.72 8.08 4.19
N THR A 201 -14.98 7.75 5.25
CA THR A 201 -13.69 8.37 5.56
C THR A 201 -12.65 7.32 5.88
N MET A 202 -11.52 7.40 5.18
CA MET A 202 -10.33 6.63 5.51
C MET A 202 -9.18 7.57 5.86
N VAL A 203 -8.60 7.33 7.04
CA VAL A 203 -7.35 7.95 7.47
C VAL A 203 -6.31 6.85 7.65
N HIS A 204 -5.15 7.02 7.02
CA HIS A 204 -4.10 6.02 7.00
C HIS A 204 -2.73 6.65 7.26
N LEU A 205 -1.93 6.04 8.13
CA LEU A 205 -0.54 6.43 8.34
C LEU A 205 0.37 5.66 7.38
N HIS A 206 0.94 6.36 6.41
CA HIS A 206 2.03 5.86 5.58
C HIS A 206 3.29 5.69 6.43
N GLN A 207 3.75 4.46 6.55
CA GLN A 207 4.93 4.08 7.33
C GLN A 207 6.17 4.08 6.43
N GLY A 208 6.81 5.24 6.29
CA GLY A 208 8.00 5.38 5.45
C GLY A 208 9.20 4.56 5.95
N LEU A 209 9.20 4.11 7.21
CA LEU A 209 10.21 3.16 7.69
C LEU A 209 10.09 1.82 6.95
N LEU A 210 8.87 1.39 6.61
CA LEU A 210 8.61 0.11 5.96
C LEU A 210 8.63 0.21 4.43
N PHE A 211 8.10 1.31 3.90
CA PHE A 211 7.86 1.48 2.46
C PHE A 211 8.79 2.49 1.79
N GLY A 212 9.71 3.08 2.55
CA GLY A 212 10.59 4.14 2.10
C GLY A 212 9.95 5.53 2.19
N GLY A 213 10.82 6.55 2.19
CA GLY A 213 10.43 7.95 2.25
C GLY A 213 9.99 8.43 3.64
N GLU A 214 9.37 9.61 3.63
CA GLU A 214 8.84 10.25 4.82
C GLU A 214 7.52 9.62 5.25
N ASP A 215 7.28 9.62 6.56
CA ASP A 215 5.96 9.31 7.11
C ASP A 215 4.94 10.36 6.67
N GLY A 216 3.67 9.97 6.66
CA GLY A 216 2.61 10.92 6.34
C GLY A 216 1.23 10.35 6.61
N ILE A 217 0.27 11.21 6.93
CA ILE A 217 -1.12 10.78 7.11
C ILE A 217 -1.87 11.06 5.81
N LEU A 218 -2.37 10.00 5.20
CA LEU A 218 -3.23 10.04 4.04
C LEU A 218 -4.68 10.09 4.50
N VAL A 219 -5.46 10.98 3.90
CA VAL A 219 -6.89 11.12 4.16
C VAL A 219 -7.62 10.99 2.83
N ALA A 220 -8.70 10.23 2.82
CA ALA A 220 -9.69 10.24 1.76
C ALA A 220 -11.09 10.33 2.37
N VAL A 221 -11.92 11.22 1.85
CA VAL A 221 -13.32 11.42 2.26
C VAL A 221 -14.18 11.38 1.02
N GLY A 222 -15.19 10.52 1.03
CA GLY A 222 -16.14 10.34 -0.06
C GLY A 222 -17.53 10.63 0.43
N ALA A 223 -18.30 11.37 -0.36
CA ALA A 223 -19.70 11.64 -0.07
C ALA A 223 -20.53 11.77 -1.34
N PRO A 224 -21.87 11.61 -1.27
CA PRO A 224 -22.76 11.78 -2.41
C PRO A 224 -22.76 13.22 -2.95
N THR A 225 -22.59 14.22 -2.08
CA THR A 225 -22.58 15.64 -2.47
C THR A 225 -21.25 16.32 -2.18
N PRO A 226 -20.88 17.38 -2.93
CA PRO A 226 -19.69 18.18 -2.62
C PRO A 226 -19.72 18.83 -1.24
N ALA A 227 -20.91 19.25 -0.77
CA ALA A 227 -21.07 19.90 0.53
C ALA A 227 -20.74 18.95 1.68
N ASP A 228 -21.31 17.73 1.64
CA ASP A 228 -21.04 16.70 2.66
C ASP A 228 -19.56 16.30 2.67
N ALA A 229 -18.94 16.18 1.48
CA ALA A 229 -17.53 15.87 1.35
C ALA A 229 -16.64 16.95 1.98
N LEU A 230 -16.92 18.24 1.69
CA LEU A 230 -16.18 19.37 2.25
C LEU A 230 -16.32 19.47 3.77
N ASP A 231 -17.53 19.28 4.30
CA ASP A 231 -17.79 19.33 5.73
C ASP A 231 -17.08 18.21 6.49
N ALA A 232 -17.15 16.99 5.98
CA ALA A 232 -16.48 15.83 6.55
C ALA A 232 -14.95 15.94 6.44
N PHE A 233 -14.42 16.39 5.30
CA PHE A 233 -12.99 16.61 5.12
C PHE A 233 -12.46 17.70 6.06
N SER A 234 -13.19 18.82 6.19
CA SER A 234 -12.85 19.91 7.12
C SER A 234 -12.84 19.43 8.57
N SER A 235 -13.73 18.49 8.92
CA SER A 235 -13.68 17.85 10.23
C SER A 235 -12.45 16.98 10.43
N CYS A 236 -12.11 16.13 9.46
CA CYS A 236 -10.90 15.30 9.52
C CYS A 236 -9.67 16.19 9.74
N HIS A 237 -9.56 17.24 8.93
CA HIS A 237 -8.51 18.24 9.01
C HIS A 237 -8.36 18.82 10.42
N ARG A 238 -9.44 19.32 11.02
CA ARG A 238 -9.40 19.90 12.39
C ARG A 238 -8.94 18.90 13.45
N HIS A 239 -9.43 17.66 13.41
CA HIS A 239 -9.03 16.65 14.38
C HIS A 239 -7.59 16.19 14.17
N LEU A 240 -7.12 16.13 12.92
CA LEU A 240 -5.73 15.81 12.59
C LEU A 240 -4.77 16.89 13.10
N LEU A 241 -5.05 18.16 12.85
CA LEU A 241 -4.21 19.26 13.35
C LEU A 241 -4.14 19.29 14.89
N SER A 242 -5.28 19.03 15.54
CA SER A 242 -5.34 18.91 17.00
C SER A 242 -4.49 17.73 17.50
N ALA A 243 -4.65 16.55 16.89
CA ALA A 243 -3.92 15.35 17.27
C ALA A 243 -2.41 15.44 17.02
N LEU A 244 -2.00 16.15 15.96
CA LEU A 244 -0.59 16.38 15.62
C LEU A 244 0.05 17.50 16.45
N GLY A 245 -0.73 18.23 17.26
CA GLY A 245 -0.23 19.38 18.03
C GLY A 245 0.16 20.58 17.15
N THR A 246 -0.26 20.59 15.88
CA THR A 246 0.03 21.67 14.92
C THR A 246 -1.06 22.76 14.91
N GLY A 247 -2.10 22.60 15.73
CA GLY A 247 -3.09 23.63 16.00
C GLY A 247 -2.76 24.46 17.25
N SER A 248 -2.05 25.57 17.10
CA SER A 248 -2.36 26.77 17.90
C SER A 248 -3.27 27.67 17.07
N PRO A 249 -4.32 28.26 17.67
CA PRO A 249 -5.19 29.18 16.96
C PRO A 249 -4.37 30.39 16.56
N HIS A 250 -4.49 30.83 15.31
CA HIS A 250 -4.16 32.21 14.96
C HIS A 250 -4.98 33.14 15.88
N GLN A 251 -4.35 33.65 16.93
CA GLN A 251 -4.68 34.97 17.46
C GLN A 251 -3.99 35.97 16.53
N GLY A 252 -4.80 36.71 15.80
CA GLY A 252 -4.42 37.80 14.91
C GLY A 252 -5.69 38.47 14.42
#